data_AF-A0A7V9Q1P3-F1
#
_entry.id   AF-A0A7V9Q1P3-F1
#
_cell.length_a   1.000
_cell.length_b   1.000
_cell.length_c   1.000
_cell.angle_alpha   90.00
_cell.angle_beta   90.00
_cell.angle_gamma   90.00
#
_symmetry.space_group_name_H-M   'P 1'
#
loop_
_entity.id
_entity.type
_entity.pdbx_description
1 polymer ?
#
loop_
_entity_poly.entity_id
_entity_poly.type
_entity_poly.pdbx_seq_one_letter_code
_entity_poly.pdbx_strand_id
1 'polypeptide(L)'
;MVEPEASEGRSLGRSAQELAEQVKGLVQTEIALARQEMTGQTRELGMAGGMGGAAAGLAVMSAGTATAGLVLLLAEKTPPWIAAFAVSGAYAGGAAVLARRARQKAEQIGVPSPDQAIGILKDAAQQVTGS
;
A
#
# COMPACT_ATOMS: atom_id res chain seq x y z
N MET A 1 -27.35 -48.97 48.79
CA MET A 1 -26.70 -47.66 48.84
C MET A 1 -25.70 -47.65 47.69
N VAL A 2 -26.10 -47.13 46.52
CA VAL A 2 -25.29 -47.14 45.29
C VAL A 2 -25.26 -45.70 44.78
N GLU A 3 -24.08 -45.08 44.77
CA GLU A 3 -23.83 -43.72 44.30
C GLU A 3 -23.83 -43.66 42.75
N PRO A 4 -24.73 -42.90 42.09
CA PRO A 4 -24.78 -42.82 40.62
C PRO A 4 -24.21 -41.53 39.99
N GLU A 5 -23.61 -40.60 40.74
CA GLU A 5 -23.30 -39.24 40.25
C GLU A 5 -22.06 -39.10 39.31
N ALA A 6 -21.24 -40.13 39.14
CA ALA A 6 -19.92 -40.01 38.47
C ALA A 6 -19.88 -40.33 36.97
N SER A 7 -20.99 -40.75 36.34
CA SER A 7 -21.02 -41.16 34.91
C SER A 7 -21.52 -40.06 33.97
N GLU A 8 -22.47 -39.24 34.40
CA GLU A 8 -23.09 -38.18 33.60
C GLU A 8 -22.14 -37.00 33.34
N GLY A 9 -21.37 -36.59 34.36
CA GLY A 9 -20.33 -35.57 34.20
C GLY A 9 -19.21 -35.97 33.25
N ARG A 10 -18.91 -37.27 33.13
CA ARG A 10 -17.94 -37.80 32.14
C ARG A 10 -18.49 -37.78 30.71
N SER A 11 -19.80 -37.96 30.53
CA SER A 11 -20.47 -37.89 29.23
C SER A 11 -20.51 -36.46 28.69
N LEU A 12 -20.93 -35.49 29.52
CA LEU A 12 -20.98 -34.07 29.17
C LEU A 12 -19.58 -33.51 28.86
N GLY A 13 -18.57 -33.92 29.64
CA GLY A 13 -17.17 -33.56 29.37
C GLY A 13 -16.66 -34.09 28.02
N ARG A 14 -17.12 -35.27 27.58
CA ARG A 14 -16.73 -35.88 26.31
C ARG A 14 -17.32 -35.14 25.11
N SER A 15 -18.61 -34.77 25.16
CA SER A 15 -19.24 -33.98 24.08
C SER A 15 -18.66 -32.57 23.97
N ALA A 16 -18.33 -31.93 25.10
CA ALA A 16 -17.65 -30.63 25.10
C ALA A 16 -16.26 -30.71 24.45
N GLN A 17 -15.53 -31.80 24.71
CA GLN A 17 -14.24 -32.06 24.09
C GLN A 17 -14.37 -32.30 22.58
N GLU A 18 -15.37 -33.07 22.13
CA GLU A 18 -15.64 -33.31 20.70
C GLU A 18 -16.06 -32.04 19.93
N LEU A 19 -16.83 -31.13 20.55
CA LEU A 19 -17.11 -29.81 19.95
C LEU A 19 -15.87 -28.92 19.90
N ALA A 20 -15.04 -28.92 20.94
CA ALA A 20 -13.79 -28.16 20.96
C ALA A 20 -12.84 -28.64 19.85
N GLU A 21 -12.76 -29.95 19.62
CA GLU A 21 -11.97 -30.53 18.52
C GLU A 21 -12.51 -30.13 17.14
N GLN A 22 -13.84 -30.09 16.95
CA GLN A 22 -14.48 -29.66 15.69
C GLN A 22 -14.29 -28.17 15.40
N VAL A 23 -14.49 -27.31 16.41
CA VAL A 23 -14.26 -25.86 16.29
C VAL A 23 -12.78 -25.60 15.97
N LYS A 24 -11.86 -26.31 16.61
CA LYS A 24 -10.43 -26.21 16.33
C LYS A 24 -10.10 -26.60 14.89
N GLY A 25 -10.70 -27.66 14.36
CA GLY A 25 -10.56 -28.05 12.95
C GLY A 25 -11.08 -27.00 11.98
N LEU A 26 -12.25 -26.41 12.27
CA LEU A 26 -12.84 -25.36 11.45
C LEU A 26 -11.97 -24.09 11.43
N VAL A 27 -11.48 -23.66 12.59
CA VAL A 27 -10.57 -22.50 12.74
C VAL A 27 -9.26 -22.75 11.98
N GLN A 28 -8.67 -23.93 12.08
CA GLN A 28 -7.45 -24.27 11.33
C GLN A 28 -7.69 -24.24 9.81
N THR A 29 -8.88 -24.61 9.36
CA THR A 29 -9.26 -24.62 7.94
C THR A 29 -9.46 -23.20 7.41
N GLU A 30 -10.16 -22.35 8.15
CA GLU A 30 -10.32 -20.91 7.88
C GLU A 30 -8.96 -20.21 7.79
N ILE A 31 -8.06 -20.48 8.74
CA ILE A 31 -6.70 -19.94 8.73
C ILE A 31 -5.92 -20.43 7.50
N ALA A 32 -6.05 -21.70 7.12
CA ALA A 32 -5.37 -22.24 5.95
C ALA A 32 -5.87 -21.58 4.65
N LEU A 33 -7.18 -21.36 4.56
CA LEU A 33 -7.82 -20.69 3.42
C LEU A 33 -7.41 -19.22 3.33
N ALA A 34 -7.47 -18.49 4.44
CA ALA A 34 -7.02 -17.10 4.52
C ALA A 34 -5.55 -16.95 4.15
N ARG A 35 -4.68 -17.87 4.60
CA ARG A 35 -3.26 -17.90 4.19
C ARG A 35 -3.11 -18.10 2.68
N GLN A 36 -3.87 -19.02 2.09
CA GLN A 36 -3.83 -19.25 0.65
C GLN A 36 -4.25 -18.00 -0.13
N GLU A 37 -5.34 -17.36 0.28
CA GLU A 37 -5.84 -16.15 -0.39
C GLU A 37 -4.88 -14.95 -0.19
N MET A 38 -4.34 -14.77 1.01
CA MET A 38 -3.32 -13.74 1.28
C MET A 38 -2.05 -13.96 0.45
N THR A 39 -1.59 -15.21 0.27
CA THR A 39 -0.42 -15.48 -0.58
C THR A 39 -0.69 -15.21 -2.06
N GLY A 40 -1.91 -15.49 -2.54
CA GLY A 40 -2.37 -15.14 -3.89
C GLY A 40 -2.37 -13.62 -4.11
N GLN A 41 -3.07 -12.88 -3.24
CA GLN A 41 -3.13 -11.42 -3.31
C GLN A 41 -1.73 -10.79 -3.23
N THR A 42 -0.87 -11.28 -2.33
CA THR A 42 0.51 -10.77 -2.19
C THR A 42 1.35 -11.03 -3.43
N ARG A 43 1.22 -12.20 -4.06
CA ARG A 43 1.96 -12.54 -5.27
C ARG A 43 1.51 -11.71 -6.45
N GLU A 44 0.21 -11.52 -6.62
CA GLU A 44 -0.36 -10.68 -7.67
C GLU A 44 0.01 -9.21 -7.48
N LEU A 45 -0.08 -8.69 -6.25
CA LEU A 45 0.41 -7.36 -5.90
C LEU A 45 1.90 -7.21 -6.13
N GLY A 46 2.71 -8.23 -5.84
CA GLY A 46 4.14 -8.25 -6.08
C GLY A 46 4.50 -8.24 -7.57
N MET A 47 3.77 -9.01 -8.39
CA MET A 47 3.92 -9.00 -9.85
C MET A 47 3.47 -7.66 -10.45
N ALA A 48 2.31 -7.15 -10.02
CA ALA A 48 1.81 -5.85 -10.44
C ALA A 48 2.75 -4.71 -10.02
N GLY A 49 3.30 -4.78 -8.80
CA GLY A 49 4.32 -3.86 -8.32
C GLY A 49 5.62 -3.94 -9.12
N GLY A 50 6.07 -5.15 -9.45
CA GLY A 50 7.26 -5.37 -10.29
C GLY A 50 7.09 -4.82 -11.70
N MET A 51 5.97 -5.15 -12.37
CA MET A 51 5.63 -4.62 -13.70
C MET A 51 5.43 -3.11 -13.67
N GLY A 52 4.73 -2.59 -12.66
CA GLY A 52 4.52 -1.16 -12.45
C GLY A 52 5.84 -0.41 -12.25
N GLY A 53 6.75 -0.96 -11.46
CA GLY A 53 8.11 -0.41 -11.27
C GLY A 53 8.92 -0.40 -12.56
N ALA A 54 8.89 -1.50 -13.32
CA ALA A 54 9.56 -1.56 -14.63
C ALA A 54 8.98 -0.54 -15.62
N ALA A 55 7.64 -0.43 -15.70
CA ALA A 55 6.96 0.54 -16.54
C ALA A 55 7.32 1.99 -16.13
N ALA A 56 7.35 2.28 -14.83
CA ALA A 56 7.80 3.58 -14.32
C ALA A 56 9.26 3.87 -14.69
N GLY A 57 10.16 2.88 -14.56
CA GLY A 57 11.55 3.01 -14.97
C GLY A 57 11.70 3.30 -16.46
N LEU A 58 10.98 2.57 -17.32
CA LEU A 58 10.95 2.83 -18.77
C LEU A 58 10.36 4.21 -19.10
N ALA A 59 9.33 4.65 -18.39
CA ALA A 59 8.75 5.98 -18.56
C ALA A 59 9.77 7.09 -18.21
N VAL A 60 10.56 6.92 -17.15
CA VAL A 60 11.64 7.85 -16.79
C VAL A 60 12.73 7.89 -17.87
N MET A 61 13.16 6.73 -18.37
CA MET A 61 14.15 6.67 -19.44
C MET A 61 13.63 7.33 -20.72
N SER A 62 12.40 7.03 -21.11
CA SER A 62 11.74 7.66 -22.26
C SER A 62 11.63 9.18 -22.10
N ALA A 63 11.25 9.67 -20.92
CA ALA A 63 11.20 11.10 -20.63
C ALA A 63 12.58 11.75 -20.73
N GLY A 64 13.64 11.08 -20.23
CA GLY A 64 15.02 11.55 -20.35
C GLY A 64 15.49 11.64 -21.81
N THR A 65 15.24 10.60 -22.60
CA THR A 65 15.57 10.59 -24.04
C THR A 65 14.78 11.65 -24.81
N ALA A 66 13.49 11.81 -24.52
CA ALA A 66 12.66 12.87 -25.12
C ALA A 66 13.16 14.26 -24.75
N THR A 67 13.56 14.47 -23.50
CA THR A 67 14.18 15.73 -23.03
C THR A 67 15.43 16.04 -23.84
N ALA A 68 16.33 15.06 -24.00
CA ALA A 68 17.54 15.23 -24.79
C ALA A 68 17.22 15.59 -26.26
N GLY A 69 16.21 14.94 -26.86
CA GLY A 69 15.72 15.26 -28.21
C GLY A 69 15.21 16.69 -28.33
N LEU A 70 14.41 17.17 -27.37
CA LEU A 70 13.92 18.56 -27.36
C LEU A 70 15.07 19.57 -27.24
N VAL A 71 16.04 19.30 -26.38
CA VAL A 71 17.23 20.16 -26.23
C VAL A 71 18.03 20.22 -27.53
N LEU A 72 18.28 19.07 -28.17
CA LEU A 72 19.00 19.01 -29.44
C LEU A 72 18.26 19.75 -30.56
N LEU A 73 16.93 19.56 -30.65
CA LEU A 73 16.09 20.25 -31.64
C LEU A 73 16.16 21.78 -31.45
N LEU A 74 16.09 22.26 -30.22
CA LEU A 74 16.16 23.70 -29.92
C LEU A 74 17.58 24.25 -30.12
N ALA A 75 18.60 23.42 -29.92
CA ALA A 75 20.00 23.76 -30.11
C ALA A 75 20.36 23.96 -31.60
N GLU A 76 19.54 23.54 -32.57
CA GLU A 76 19.76 23.85 -33.99
C GLU A 76 19.71 25.36 -34.29
N LYS A 77 18.97 26.13 -33.47
CA LYS A 77 18.78 27.57 -33.65
C LYS A 77 19.31 28.40 -32.48
N THR A 78 19.76 27.77 -31.40
CA THR A 78 20.18 28.46 -30.17
C THR A 78 21.41 27.80 -29.54
N PRO A 79 22.21 28.51 -28.72
CA PRO A 79 23.30 27.89 -27.97
C PRO A 79 22.80 26.72 -27.09
N PRO A 80 23.51 25.58 -27.04
CA PRO A 80 23.03 24.37 -26.35
C PRO A 80 22.67 24.58 -24.88
N TRP A 81 23.40 25.45 -24.18
CA TRP A 81 23.12 25.77 -22.77
C TRP A 81 21.79 26.51 -22.61
N ILE A 82 21.46 27.44 -23.52
CA ILE A 82 20.17 28.17 -23.51
C ILE A 82 19.03 27.19 -23.80
N ALA A 83 19.20 26.29 -24.76
CA ALA A 83 18.22 25.26 -25.07
C ALA A 83 17.91 24.38 -23.85
N ALA A 84 18.95 23.91 -23.14
CA ALA A 84 18.78 23.13 -21.92
C ALA A 84 18.02 23.89 -20.81
N PHE A 85 18.38 25.16 -20.56
CA PHE A 85 17.67 25.96 -19.56
C PHE A 85 16.23 26.28 -19.95
N ALA A 86 15.95 26.50 -21.24
CA ALA A 86 14.59 26.75 -21.72
C ALA A 86 13.68 25.53 -21.51
N VAL A 87 14.15 24.33 -21.89
CA VAL A 87 13.39 23.07 -21.67
C VAL A 87 13.21 22.80 -20.18
N SER A 88 14.26 23.00 -19.38
CA SER A 88 14.19 22.88 -17.91
C SER A 88 13.16 23.85 -17.31
N GLY A 89 13.16 25.11 -17.75
CA GLY A 89 12.18 26.11 -17.33
C GLY A 89 10.75 25.73 -17.69
N ALA A 90 10.53 25.15 -18.87
CA ALA A 90 9.21 24.65 -19.28
C ALA A 90 8.73 23.51 -18.35
N TYR A 91 9.61 22.56 -18.00
CA TYR A 91 9.29 21.51 -17.03
C TYR A 91 9.02 22.05 -15.64
N ALA A 92 9.81 23.01 -15.16
CA ALA A 92 9.58 23.67 -13.87
C ALA A 92 8.21 24.38 -13.82
N GLY A 93 7.84 25.08 -14.91
CA GLY A 93 6.54 25.72 -15.05
C GLY A 93 5.38 24.70 -15.01
N GLY A 94 5.49 23.62 -15.78
CA GLY A 94 4.51 22.53 -15.78
C GLY A 94 4.39 21.85 -14.41
N ALA A 95 5.51 21.56 -13.77
CA ALA A 95 5.56 20.99 -12.43
C ALA A 95 4.91 21.91 -11.38
N ALA A 96 5.15 23.22 -11.45
CA ALA A 96 4.51 24.19 -10.56
C ALA A 96 2.98 24.20 -10.73
N VAL A 97 2.47 24.15 -11.97
CA VAL A 97 1.03 24.08 -12.24
C VAL A 97 0.42 22.78 -11.69
N LEU A 98 1.05 21.64 -11.96
CA LEU A 98 0.59 20.34 -11.48
C LEU A 98 0.61 20.27 -9.95
N ALA A 99 1.68 20.75 -9.30
CA ALA A 99 1.79 20.80 -7.85
C ALA A 99 0.68 21.66 -7.22
N ARG A 100 0.37 22.82 -7.83
CA ARG A 100 -0.74 23.68 -7.36
C ARG A 100 -2.09 22.98 -7.51
N ARG A 101 -2.34 22.32 -8.65
CA ARG A 101 -3.59 21.56 -8.86
C ARG A 101 -3.71 20.37 -7.92
N ALA A 102 -2.62 19.66 -7.67
CA ALA A 102 -2.58 18.54 -6.73
C ALA A 102 -2.93 19.01 -5.30
N ARG A 103 -2.36 20.14 -4.85
CA ARG A 103 -2.69 20.76 -3.56
C ARG A 103 -4.16 21.17 -3.49
N GLN A 104 -4.66 21.88 -4.50
CA GLN A 104 -6.07 22.27 -4.58
C GLN A 104 -7.00 21.06 -4.50
N LYS A 105 -6.68 19.97 -5.21
CA LYS A 105 -7.48 18.76 -5.19
C LYS A 105 -7.41 18.05 -3.83
N ALA A 106 -6.24 18.03 -3.19
CA ALA A 106 -6.07 17.46 -1.84
C ALA A 106 -6.87 18.24 -0.79
N GLU A 107 -6.84 19.57 -0.85
CA GLU A 107 -7.63 20.47 0.01
C GLU A 107 -9.14 20.26 -0.21
N GLN A 108 -9.58 20.10 -1.47
CA GLN A 108 -10.99 19.86 -1.80
C GLN A 108 -11.54 18.54 -1.25
N ILE A 109 -10.73 17.48 -1.24
CA ILE A 109 -11.16 16.16 -0.75
C ILE A 109 -10.80 15.95 0.74
N GLY A 110 -10.35 16.99 1.43
CA GLY A 110 -10.06 16.96 2.86
C GLY A 110 -8.90 16.04 3.25
N VAL A 111 -7.90 15.85 2.38
CA VAL A 111 -6.69 15.10 2.77
C VAL A 111 -6.00 15.85 3.91
N PRO A 112 -5.76 15.20 5.07
CA PRO A 112 -5.11 15.86 6.19
C PRO A 112 -3.73 16.36 5.78
N SER A 113 -3.35 17.52 6.32
CA SER A 113 -2.00 18.03 6.07
C SER A 113 -0.95 17.04 6.61
N PRO A 114 0.30 17.06 6.11
CA PRO A 114 1.36 16.22 6.64
C PRO A 114 1.52 16.32 8.16
N ASP A 115 1.43 17.54 8.71
CA ASP A 115 1.52 17.76 10.15
C ASP A 115 0.35 17.11 10.91
N GLN A 116 -0.87 17.18 10.36
CA GLN A 116 -2.05 16.52 10.93
C GLN A 116 -1.93 14.99 10.85
N ALA A 117 -1.46 14.46 9.72
CA ALA A 117 -1.25 13.03 9.56
C ALA A 117 -0.20 12.50 10.54
N ILE A 118 0.91 13.22 10.73
CA ILE A 118 1.93 12.90 11.74
C ILE A 118 1.34 12.98 13.16
N GLY A 119 0.50 13.99 13.43
CA GLY A 119 -0.22 14.10 14.70
C GLY A 119 -1.10 12.89 14.98
N ILE A 120 -1.95 12.49 14.02
CA ILE A 120 -2.83 11.31 14.13
C ILE A 120 -2.01 10.03 14.36
N LEU A 121 -0.89 9.86 13.64
CA LEU A 121 -0.01 8.70 13.81
C LEU A 121 0.67 8.69 15.17
N LYS A 122 1.08 9.85 15.69
CA LYS A 122 1.68 9.98 17.02
C LYS A 122 0.66 9.70 18.12
N ASP A 123 -0.55 10.23 18.00
CA ASP A 123 -1.64 9.99 18.94
C ASP A 123 -2.01 8.49 18.97
N ALA A 124 -2.08 7.85 17.80
CA ALA A 124 -2.31 6.41 17.67
C ALA A 124 -1.17 5.60 18.32
N ALA A 125 0.09 5.99 18.10
CA ALA A 125 1.24 5.32 18.72
C ALA A 125 1.25 5.46 20.26
N GLN A 126 0.82 6.61 20.78
CA GLN A 126 0.69 6.84 22.21
C GLN A 126 -0.44 6.01 22.83
N GLN A 127 -1.59 5.87 22.15
CA GLN A 127 -2.68 5.00 22.62
C GLN A 127 -2.27 3.53 22.73
N VAL A 128 -1.53 3.02 21.74
CA VAL A 128 -1.08 1.61 21.75
C VAL A 128 -0.01 1.32 22.80
N THR A 129 0.80 2.32 23.16
CA THR A 129 1.90 2.15 24.13
C THR A 129 1.47 2.48 25.57
N GLY A 130 0.40 3.25 25.74
CA GLY A 130 -0.13 3.65 27.05
C GLY A 130 -1.15 2.69 27.68
N SER A 131 -1.51 1.61 26.98
CA SER A 131 -2.41 0.53 27.43
C SER A 131 -1.63 -0.76 27.69
#